data_AF-A0A1Q7J0L4-F1
#
_entry.id   AF-A0A1Q7J0L4-F1
#
_cell.length_a   1.000
_cell.length_b   1.000
_cell.length_c   1.000
_cell.angle_alpha   90.00
_cell.angle_beta   90.00
_cell.angle_gamma   90.00
#
_symmetry.space_group_name_H-M   'P 1'
#
loop_
_entity.id
_entity.type
_entity.pdbx_description
1 polymer ?
#
loop_
_entity_poly.entity_id
_entity_poly.type
_entity_poly.pdbx_seq_one_letter_code
_entity_poly.pdbx_strand_id
1 'polypeptide(L)'
;LRAAADSFAARAAAAPRVAAHWYNLGATLYRAGADGKATAAWTIAARLAPRDHVIRRARELLPIPDAASEPLLAVGPATPGECWLLAAALWVAAWLIALLGRRRLGVGGMGAMALAVVLLGAAEWRRRAEPMAVVVAAGTPVRVAPYGAASAASTLDAGAALLVEDRYGRWLEVQRADGVHGWLLAAEVVRL
;
A
#
# COMPACT_ATOMS: atom_id res chain seq x y z
N LEU A 1 8.33 16.92 19.13
CA LEU A 1 8.02 15.89 18.11
C LEU A 1 7.23 16.44 16.92
N ARG A 2 6.19 17.28 17.10
CA ARG A 2 5.37 17.83 15.99
C ARG A 2 6.17 18.51 14.87
N ALA A 3 7.04 19.48 15.19
CA ALA A 3 7.88 20.16 14.18
C ALA A 3 8.79 19.22 13.37
N ALA A 4 9.27 18.12 13.98
CA ALA A 4 10.07 17.12 13.27
C ALA A 4 9.19 16.30 12.30
N ALA A 5 8.00 15.88 12.74
CA ALA A 5 7.05 15.16 11.90
C ALA A 5 6.61 16.01 10.69
N ASP A 6 6.36 17.31 10.88
CA ASP A 6 6.00 18.23 9.80
C ASP A 6 7.14 18.38 8.77
N SER A 7 8.39 18.49 9.25
CA SER A 7 9.56 18.53 8.37
C SER A 7 9.74 17.25 7.56
N PHE A 8 9.54 16.07 8.18
CA PHE A 8 9.60 14.81 7.45
C PHE A 8 8.41 14.62 6.50
N ALA A 9 7.22 15.08 6.87
CA ALA A 9 6.05 15.08 6.00
C ALA A 9 6.28 15.95 4.77
N ALA A 10 6.87 17.15 4.93
CA ALA A 10 7.23 18.01 3.82
C ALA A 10 8.26 17.34 2.87
N ARG A 11 9.28 16.66 3.41
CA ARG A 11 10.25 15.91 2.58
C ARG A 11 9.61 14.73 1.85
N ALA A 12 8.75 13.97 2.52
CA ALA A 12 8.01 12.87 1.92
C ALA A 12 7.08 13.36 0.80
N ALA A 13 6.42 14.51 1.00
CA ALA A 13 5.58 15.13 -0.02
C ALA A 13 6.40 15.67 -1.21
N ALA A 14 7.56 16.26 -0.96
CA ALA A 14 8.44 16.79 -2.02
C ALA A 14 9.08 15.69 -2.87
N ALA A 15 9.40 14.54 -2.26
CA ALA A 15 10.00 13.40 -2.94
C ALA A 15 9.27 12.09 -2.56
N PRO A 16 8.04 11.87 -3.07
CA PRO A 16 7.15 10.79 -2.64
C PRO A 16 7.64 9.40 -3.02
N ARG A 17 8.60 9.29 -3.94
CA ARG A 17 9.18 8.01 -4.37
C ARG A 17 10.37 7.56 -3.53
N VAL A 18 10.79 8.34 -2.54
CA VAL A 18 11.96 8.02 -1.69
C VAL A 18 11.47 7.32 -0.41
N ALA A 19 11.68 6.00 -0.33
CA ALA A 19 11.23 5.17 0.79
C ALA A 19 11.76 5.66 2.15
N ALA A 20 13.00 6.13 2.21
CA ALA A 20 13.63 6.62 3.44
C ALA A 20 12.90 7.82 4.07
N HIS A 21 12.26 8.68 3.25
CA HIS A 21 11.50 9.81 3.79
C HIS A 21 10.23 9.36 4.49
N TRP A 22 9.53 8.39 3.90
CA TRP A 22 8.36 7.76 4.51
C TRP A 22 8.71 6.93 5.74
N TYR A 23 9.85 6.23 5.72
CA TYR A 23 10.36 5.52 6.89
C TYR A 23 10.61 6.47 8.07
N ASN A 24 11.33 7.57 7.83
CA ASN A 24 11.65 8.55 8.87
C ASN A 24 10.38 9.23 9.41
N LEU A 25 9.44 9.58 8.52
CA LEU A 25 8.15 10.12 8.91
C LEU A 25 7.41 9.13 9.84
N GLY A 26 7.27 7.87 9.42
CA GLY A 26 6.64 6.82 10.22
C GLY A 26 7.31 6.62 11.58
N ALA A 27 8.64 6.62 11.64
CA ALA A 27 9.38 6.50 12.90
C ALA A 27 9.11 7.67 13.86
N THR A 28 8.99 8.89 13.35
CA THR A 28 8.62 10.04 14.20
C THR A 28 7.17 10.00 14.66
N LEU A 29 6.26 9.51 13.83
CA LEU A 29 4.84 9.35 14.16
C LEU A 29 4.62 8.25 15.19
N TYR A 30 5.30 7.11 15.03
CA TYR A 30 5.29 6.01 15.99
C TYR A 30 5.79 6.46 17.36
N ARG A 31 6.94 7.17 17.40
CA ARG A 31 7.46 7.77 18.65
C ARG A 31 6.52 8.80 19.28
N ALA A 32 5.63 9.39 18.50
CA ALA A 32 4.61 10.32 18.98
C ALA A 32 3.29 9.62 19.37
N GLY A 33 3.21 8.28 19.32
CA GLY A 33 2.02 7.48 19.61
C GLY A 33 0.93 7.58 18.54
N ALA A 34 1.26 8.08 17.34
CA ALA A 34 0.32 8.23 16.23
C ALA A 34 0.35 7.00 15.31
N ASP A 35 0.02 5.83 15.88
CA ASP A 35 0.20 4.53 15.24
C ASP A 35 -0.52 4.43 13.89
N GLY A 36 -1.75 4.92 13.77
CA GLY A 36 -2.48 4.91 12.49
C GLY A 36 -1.76 5.68 11.37
N LYS A 37 -1.14 6.83 11.70
CA LYS A 37 -0.32 7.59 10.73
C LYS A 37 1.00 6.90 10.44
N ALA A 38 1.60 6.26 11.45
CA ALA A 38 2.82 5.47 11.27
C ALA A 38 2.58 4.26 10.36
N THR A 39 1.46 3.55 10.54
CA THR A 39 1.00 2.45 9.67
C THR A 39 0.91 2.90 8.23
N ALA A 40 0.26 4.03 7.97
CA ALA A 40 0.17 4.59 6.62
C ALA A 40 1.56 4.89 6.03
N ALA A 41 2.41 5.63 6.76
CA ALA A 41 3.74 6.01 6.28
C ALA A 41 4.65 4.80 6.00
N TRP A 42 4.69 3.80 6.90
CA TRP A 42 5.49 2.60 6.69
C TRP A 42 4.91 1.66 5.64
N THR A 43 3.61 1.72 5.37
CA THR A 43 3.00 1.00 4.24
C THR A 43 3.46 1.59 2.91
N ILE A 44 3.51 2.94 2.78
CA ILE A 44 4.08 3.60 1.60
C ILE A 44 5.56 3.23 1.45
N ALA A 45 6.33 3.33 2.53
CA ALA A 45 7.75 2.98 2.52
C ALA A 45 7.97 1.53 2.06
N ALA A 46 7.18 0.59 2.57
CA ALA A 46 7.26 -0.82 2.19
C ALA A 46 6.88 -1.06 0.72
N ARG A 47 5.86 -0.36 0.19
CA ARG A 47 5.51 -0.45 -1.24
C ARG A 47 6.65 0.02 -2.16
N LEU A 48 7.43 1.00 -1.71
CA LEU A 48 8.58 1.52 -2.44
C LEU A 48 9.82 0.62 -2.33
N ALA A 49 10.06 0.04 -1.15
CA ALA A 49 11.22 -0.81 -0.87
C ALA A 49 10.81 -2.11 -0.13
N PRO A 50 10.15 -3.06 -0.80
CA PRO A 50 9.51 -4.21 -0.16
C PRO A 50 10.49 -5.17 0.52
N ARG A 51 11.75 -5.21 0.07
CA ARG A 51 12.80 -6.10 0.60
C ARG A 51 13.65 -5.46 1.70
N ASP A 52 13.46 -4.16 1.98
CA ASP A 52 14.23 -3.46 3.01
C ASP A 52 13.94 -4.06 4.39
N HIS A 53 14.97 -4.57 5.05
CA HIS A 53 14.87 -5.22 6.35
C HIS A 53 14.50 -4.23 7.47
N VAL A 54 14.94 -2.97 7.37
CA VAL A 54 14.65 -1.94 8.36
C VAL A 54 13.17 -1.57 8.34
N ILE A 55 12.60 -1.43 7.14
CA ILE A 55 11.17 -1.12 6.98
C ILE A 55 10.31 -2.30 7.43
N ARG A 56 10.67 -3.54 7.07
CA ARG A 56 9.94 -4.74 7.51
C ARG A 56 9.93 -4.86 9.03
N ARG A 57 11.09 -4.72 9.66
CA ARG A 57 11.22 -4.77 11.12
C ARG A 57 10.46 -3.64 11.83
N ALA A 58 10.40 -2.46 11.23
CA ALA A 58 9.61 -1.36 11.78
C ALA A 58 8.10 -1.67 11.79
N ARG A 59 7.58 -2.33 10.74
CA ARG A 59 6.17 -2.75 10.70
C ARG A 59 5.82 -3.78 11.77
N GLU A 60 6.77 -4.61 12.19
CA GLU A 60 6.59 -5.57 13.30
C GLU A 60 6.40 -4.87 14.66
N LEU A 61 6.74 -3.59 14.77
CA LEU A 61 6.52 -2.79 15.99
C LEU A 61 5.09 -2.24 16.12
N LEU A 62 4.33 -2.24 15.02
CA LEU A 62 2.95 -1.78 15.02
C LEU A 62 2.01 -2.87 15.51
N PRO A 63 0.82 -2.51 16.02
CA PRO A 63 -0.23 -3.47 16.29
C PRO A 63 -0.50 -4.37 15.09
N ILE A 64 -0.75 -5.65 15.35
CA ILE A 64 -1.07 -6.63 14.31
C ILE A 64 -2.36 -6.19 13.61
N PRO A 65 -2.37 -6.03 12.28
CA PRO A 65 -3.59 -5.69 11.55
C PRO A 65 -4.69 -6.72 11.77
N ASP A 66 -5.94 -6.27 11.81
CA ASP A 66 -7.10 -7.16 11.75
C ASP A 66 -7.17 -7.87 10.39
N ALA A 67 -7.83 -9.03 10.35
CA ALA A 67 -7.92 -9.88 9.17
C ALA A 67 -8.46 -9.15 7.93
N ALA A 68 -9.30 -8.12 8.14
CA ALA A 68 -9.86 -7.31 7.07
C ALA A 68 -8.87 -6.29 6.49
N SER A 69 -7.93 -5.78 7.31
CA SER A 69 -6.90 -4.82 6.88
C SER A 69 -5.64 -5.50 6.37
N GLU A 70 -5.35 -6.73 6.83
CA GLU A 70 -4.17 -7.50 6.41
C GLU A 70 -3.98 -7.55 4.88
N PRO A 71 -4.98 -7.93 4.05
CA PRO A 71 -4.78 -8.00 2.60
C PRO A 71 -4.56 -6.64 1.94
N LEU A 72 -5.05 -5.55 2.53
CA LEU A 72 -4.90 -4.18 2.02
C LEU A 72 -3.52 -3.61 2.35
N LEU A 73 -3.00 -3.94 3.53
CA LEU A 73 -1.68 -3.55 4.01
C LEU A 73 -0.57 -4.53 3.57
N ALA A 74 -0.94 -5.65 2.94
CA ALA A 74 0.02 -6.60 2.39
C ALA A 74 0.87 -5.93 1.31
N VAL A 75 2.16 -6.23 1.32
CA VAL A 75 3.11 -5.73 0.34
C VAL A 75 3.76 -6.92 -0.34
N GLY A 76 3.59 -7.00 -1.67
CA GLY A 76 4.21 -8.05 -2.47
C GLY A 76 5.74 -8.03 -2.40
N PRO A 77 6.40 -9.16 -2.67
CA PRO A 77 7.85 -9.32 -2.50
C PRO A 77 8.69 -8.52 -3.50
N ALA A 78 8.09 -8.04 -4.59
CA ALA A 78 8.75 -7.31 -5.67
C ALA A 78 8.01 -6.02 -5.98
N THR A 79 8.71 -5.06 -6.58
CA THR A 79 8.04 -3.88 -7.15
C THR A 79 7.50 -4.21 -8.55
N PRO A 80 6.38 -3.60 -9.00
CA PRO A 80 5.89 -3.80 -10.36
C PRO A 80 6.96 -3.53 -11.42
N GLY A 81 7.81 -2.51 -11.21
CA GLY A 81 8.94 -2.19 -12.08
C GLY A 81 9.94 -3.33 -12.25
N GLU A 82 10.29 -4.02 -11.16
CA GLU A 82 11.16 -5.20 -11.22
C GLU A 82 10.51 -6.36 -12.00
N CYS A 83 9.20 -6.56 -11.85
CA CYS A 83 8.47 -7.57 -12.62
C CYS A 83 8.53 -7.25 -14.12
N TRP A 84 8.34 -5.99 -14.51
CA TRP A 84 8.44 -5.57 -15.92
C TRP A 84 9.85 -5.76 -16.48
N LEU A 85 10.88 -5.44 -15.70
CA LEU A 85 12.28 -5.66 -16.11
C LEU A 85 12.61 -7.14 -16.27
N LEU A 86 12.17 -7.99 -15.32
CA LEU A 86 12.37 -9.43 -15.39
C LEU A 86 11.64 -10.04 -16.58
N ALA A 87 10.39 -9.63 -16.83
CA ALA A 87 9.63 -10.05 -17.99
C ALA A 87 10.34 -9.66 -19.31
N ALA A 88 10.86 -8.43 -19.40
CA ALA A 88 11.62 -7.98 -20.56
C ALA A 88 12.91 -8.80 -20.75
N ALA A 89 13.63 -9.10 -19.66
CA ALA A 89 14.84 -9.93 -19.72
C ALA A 89 14.53 -11.36 -20.19
N LEU A 90 13.46 -11.98 -19.69
CA LEU A 90 13.00 -13.31 -20.13
C LEU A 90 12.59 -13.29 -21.60
N TRP A 91 11.92 -12.22 -22.05
CA TRP A 91 11.55 -12.04 -23.45
C TRP A 91 12.77 -11.97 -24.36
N VAL A 92 13.78 -11.16 -24.00
CA VAL A 92 15.05 -11.07 -24.74
C VAL A 92 15.77 -12.42 -24.75
N ALA A 93 15.81 -13.13 -23.61
CA ALA A 93 16.39 -14.47 -23.52
C ALA A 93 15.68 -15.47 -24.45
N ALA A 94 14.36 -15.40 -24.57
CA ALA A 94 13.58 -16.24 -25.48
C ALA A 94 14.02 -16.03 -26.94
N TRP A 95 14.19 -14.77 -27.36
CA TRP A 95 14.68 -14.42 -28.70
C TRP A 95 16.11 -14.87 -28.94
N LEU A 96 17.01 -14.72 -27.96
CA LEU A 96 18.38 -15.23 -28.07
C LEU A 96 18.39 -16.75 -28.26
N ILE A 97 17.60 -17.50 -27.48
CA ILE A 97 17.47 -18.96 -27.61
C ILE A 97 16.94 -19.35 -29.00
N ALA A 98 15.97 -18.60 -29.53
CA ALA A 98 15.43 -18.82 -30.87
C ALA A 98 16.49 -18.59 -31.96
N LEU A 99 17.26 -17.50 -31.85
CA LEU A 99 18.35 -17.17 -32.79
C LEU A 99 19.49 -18.19 -32.73
N LEU A 100 19.78 -18.75 -31.56
CA LEU A 100 20.79 -19.80 -31.35
C LEU A 100 20.35 -21.18 -31.86
N GLY A 101 19.19 -21.30 -32.50
CA GLY A 101 18.66 -22.56 -33.05
C GLY A 101 18.36 -23.63 -31.99
N ARG A 102 18.26 -23.24 -30.71
CA ARG A 102 17.96 -24.16 -29.61
C ARG A 102 16.47 -24.53 -29.61
N ARG A 103 16.16 -25.76 -29.15
CA ARG A 103 14.84 -26.41 -29.25
C ARG A 103 13.66 -25.46 -28.97
N ARG A 104 12.59 -25.55 -29.77
CA ARG A 104 11.33 -24.78 -29.64
C ARG A 104 10.73 -24.79 -28.23
N LEU A 105 10.96 -25.86 -27.47
CA LEU A 105 10.55 -25.99 -26.07
C LEU A 105 11.19 -24.93 -25.15
N GLY A 106 12.46 -24.54 -25.38
CA GLY A 106 13.16 -23.53 -24.57
C GLY A 106 12.61 -22.12 -24.81
N VAL A 107 12.24 -21.80 -26.05
CA VAL A 107 11.60 -20.53 -26.41
C VAL A 107 10.21 -20.45 -25.81
N GLY A 108 9.41 -21.53 -25.94
CA GLY A 108 8.07 -21.61 -25.36
C GLY A 108 8.07 -21.49 -23.84
N GLY A 109 8.98 -22.19 -23.15
CA GLY A 109 9.10 -22.11 -21.69
C GLY A 109 9.49 -20.71 -21.19
N MET A 110 10.43 -20.05 -21.87
CA MET A 110 10.84 -18.69 -21.51
C MET A 110 9.72 -17.66 -21.76
N GLY A 111 8.99 -17.82 -22.87
CA GLY A 111 7.82 -16.99 -23.17
C GLY A 111 6.69 -17.16 -22.16
N ALA A 112 6.40 -18.39 -21.74
CA ALA A 112 5.41 -18.68 -20.70
C ALA A 112 5.83 -18.07 -19.35
N MET A 113 7.11 -18.16 -18.99
CA MET A 113 7.64 -17.52 -17.77
C MET A 113 7.53 -16.00 -17.84
N ALA A 114 7.88 -15.38 -18.97
CA ALA A 114 7.74 -13.94 -19.16
C ALA A 114 6.28 -13.50 -18.98
N LEU A 115 5.33 -14.24 -19.57
CA LEU A 115 3.90 -13.98 -19.41
C LEU A 115 3.44 -14.10 -17.94
N ALA A 116 3.89 -15.13 -17.23
CA ALA A 116 3.56 -15.30 -15.82
C ALA A 116 4.06 -14.11 -14.97
N VAL A 117 5.30 -13.66 -15.20
CA VAL A 117 5.87 -12.49 -14.50
C VAL A 117 5.12 -11.20 -14.85
N VAL A 118 4.70 -11.02 -16.10
CA VAL A 118 3.84 -9.89 -16.52
C VAL A 118 2.52 -9.90 -15.75
N LEU A 119 1.85 -11.05 -15.66
CA LEU A 119 0.56 -11.17 -14.98
C LEU A 119 0.71 -10.88 -13.47
N LEU A 120 1.79 -11.36 -12.84
CA LEU A 120 2.10 -11.04 -11.45
C LEU A 120 2.36 -9.54 -11.25
N GLY A 121 3.16 -8.92 -12.12
CA GLY A 121 3.42 -7.47 -12.09
C GLY A 121 2.16 -6.63 -12.29
N ALA A 122 1.27 -7.04 -13.20
CA ALA A 122 -0.01 -6.39 -13.45
C ALA A 122 -0.98 -6.54 -12.26
N ALA A 123 -1.04 -7.71 -11.64
CA ALA A 123 -1.86 -7.96 -10.45
C ALA A 123 -1.38 -7.10 -9.27
N GLU A 124 -0.07 -7.05 -9.01
CA GLU A 124 0.53 -6.17 -8.00
C GLU A 124 0.28 -4.68 -8.29
N TRP A 125 0.38 -4.26 -9.55
CA TRP A 125 0.07 -2.88 -9.91
C TRP A 125 -1.40 -2.56 -9.65
N ARG A 126 -2.34 -3.39 -10.09
CA ARG A 126 -3.78 -3.18 -9.84
C ARG A 126 -4.08 -3.06 -8.35
N ARG A 127 -3.56 -3.99 -7.52
CA ARG A 127 -3.72 -3.94 -6.06
C ARG A 127 -3.19 -2.64 -5.44
N ARG A 128 -2.07 -2.11 -5.94
CA ARG A 128 -1.48 -0.86 -5.44
C ARG A 128 -2.15 0.39 -5.97
N ALA A 129 -2.87 0.28 -7.08
CA ALA A 129 -3.62 1.38 -7.69
C ALA A 129 -5.00 1.58 -7.07
N GLU A 130 -5.51 0.59 -6.32
CA GLU A 130 -6.75 0.74 -5.57
C GLU A 130 -6.58 1.80 -4.48
N PRO A 131 -7.38 2.89 -4.54
CA PRO A 131 -7.29 3.96 -3.56
C PRO A 131 -7.73 3.43 -2.21
N MET A 132 -6.92 3.64 -1.19
CA MET A 132 -7.20 3.15 0.15
C MET A 132 -6.90 4.18 1.21
N ALA A 133 -7.48 3.99 2.37
CA ALA A 133 -7.40 4.88 3.51
C ALA A 133 -7.04 4.09 4.77
N VAL A 134 -6.15 4.65 5.59
CA VAL A 134 -5.76 4.10 6.89
C VAL A 134 -6.28 5.00 8.00
N VAL A 135 -6.97 4.43 8.96
CA VAL A 135 -7.57 5.13 10.10
C VAL A 135 -6.48 5.69 11.03
N VAL A 136 -6.59 6.96 11.38
CA VAL A 136 -5.57 7.69 12.17
C VAL A 136 -5.68 7.39 13.66
N ALA A 137 -6.89 7.35 14.20
CA ALA A 137 -7.16 7.29 15.64
C ALA A 137 -8.07 6.10 15.99
N ALA A 138 -7.87 5.53 17.18
CA ALA A 138 -8.72 4.45 17.66
C ALA A 138 -10.15 4.94 17.95
N GLY A 139 -11.13 4.05 17.76
CA GLY A 139 -12.54 4.37 17.93
C GLY A 139 -13.11 5.34 16.89
N THR A 140 -12.51 5.42 15.69
CA THR A 140 -13.01 6.29 14.63
C THR A 140 -14.34 5.75 14.09
N PRO A 141 -15.44 6.52 14.15
CA PRO A 141 -16.76 6.05 13.73
C PRO A 141 -16.93 6.12 12.21
N VAL A 142 -17.26 4.99 11.59
CA VAL A 142 -17.73 4.91 10.20
C VAL A 142 -19.21 5.26 10.18
N ARG A 143 -19.58 6.31 9.46
CA ARG A 143 -20.93 6.90 9.51
C ARG A 143 -21.79 6.42 8.36
N VAL A 144 -23.10 6.29 8.55
CA VAL A 144 -24.01 5.86 7.49
C VAL A 144 -24.18 6.93 6.39
N ALA A 145 -23.88 8.21 6.69
CA ALA A 145 -24.08 9.31 5.76
C ALA A 145 -22.99 10.41 5.91
N PRO A 146 -22.76 11.23 4.87
CA PRO A 146 -21.67 12.21 4.81
C PRO A 146 -21.97 13.52 5.58
N TYR A 147 -22.29 13.41 6.88
CA TYR A 147 -22.43 14.54 7.79
C TYR A 147 -22.08 14.16 9.24
N GLY A 148 -21.66 15.16 10.03
CA GLY A 148 -21.01 14.93 11.34
C GLY A 148 -21.87 14.22 12.38
N ALA A 149 -23.18 14.48 12.37
CA ALA A 149 -24.15 13.92 13.32
C ALA A 149 -24.75 12.56 12.87
N ALA A 150 -24.30 12.00 11.73
CA ALA A 150 -24.80 10.72 11.26
C ALA A 150 -24.41 9.59 12.23
N SER A 151 -25.33 8.63 12.41
CA SER A 151 -25.10 7.46 13.25
C SER A 151 -23.87 6.67 12.79
N ALA A 152 -23.09 6.18 13.75
CA ALA A 152 -21.99 5.28 13.48
C ALA A 152 -22.53 3.88 13.16
N ALA A 153 -22.21 3.37 11.97
CA ALA A 153 -22.48 1.99 11.57
C ALA A 153 -21.50 1.03 12.26
N SER A 154 -20.23 1.45 12.38
CA SER A 154 -19.16 0.69 13.03
C SER A 154 -18.09 1.65 13.54
N THR A 155 -17.16 1.13 14.34
CA THR A 155 -15.99 1.86 14.86
C THR A 155 -14.73 1.10 14.52
N LEU A 156 -13.68 1.83 14.14
CA LEU A 156 -12.41 1.26 13.70
C LEU A 156 -11.26 1.70 14.58
N ASP A 157 -10.31 0.80 14.77
CA ASP A 157 -9.08 1.07 15.48
C ASP A 157 -8.03 1.77 14.61
N ALA A 158 -7.07 2.41 15.27
CA ALA A 158 -5.97 3.07 14.58
C ALA A 158 -5.17 2.06 13.75
N GLY A 159 -4.87 2.41 12.50
CA GLY A 159 -4.16 1.53 11.57
C GLY A 159 -5.04 0.60 10.75
N ALA A 160 -6.35 0.54 11.00
CA ALA A 160 -7.29 -0.17 10.14
C ALA A 160 -7.26 0.41 8.71
N ALA A 161 -7.23 -0.46 7.71
CA ALA A 161 -7.20 -0.10 6.29
C ALA A 161 -8.55 -0.37 5.62
N LEU A 162 -8.95 0.52 4.72
CA LEU A 162 -10.21 0.48 3.98
C LEU A 162 -9.98 0.87 2.53
N LEU A 163 -10.79 0.34 1.62
CA LEU A 163 -10.84 0.82 0.24
C LEU A 163 -11.69 2.09 0.17
N VAL A 164 -11.30 3.04 -0.67
CA VAL A 164 -12.05 4.28 -0.92
C VAL A 164 -12.82 4.11 -2.22
N GLU A 165 -14.15 4.20 -2.16
CA GLU A 165 -15.00 4.06 -3.35
C GLU A 165 -15.28 5.42 -3.99
N ASP A 166 -15.74 6.38 -3.18
CA ASP A 166 -16.10 7.71 -3.65
C ASP A 166 -15.71 8.81 -2.66
N ARG A 167 -15.80 10.05 -3.10
CA ARG A 167 -15.51 11.25 -2.33
C ARG A 167 -16.63 12.27 -2.48
N TYR A 168 -17.22 12.62 -1.35
CA TYR A 168 -18.18 13.72 -1.27
C TYR A 168 -17.61 14.88 -0.44
N GLY A 169 -16.97 15.84 -1.11
CA GLY A 169 -16.34 17.00 -0.49
C GLY A 169 -15.20 16.60 0.47
N ARG A 170 -15.47 16.67 1.79
CA ARG A 170 -14.54 16.27 2.87
C ARG A 170 -14.77 14.84 3.37
N TRP A 171 -15.76 14.16 2.82
CA TRP A 171 -16.14 12.80 3.18
C TRP A 171 -15.62 11.81 2.15
N LEU A 172 -15.30 10.61 2.64
CA LEU A 172 -14.84 9.48 1.85
C LEU A 172 -15.78 8.33 2.12
N GLU A 173 -16.36 7.82 1.05
CA GLU A 173 -17.07 6.55 1.09
C GLU A 173 -16.04 5.45 1.08
N VAL A 174 -16.14 4.56 2.07
CA VAL A 174 -15.17 3.52 2.32
C VAL A 174 -15.87 2.18 2.43
N GLN A 175 -15.20 1.14 1.96
CA GLN A 175 -15.65 -0.24 2.10
C GLN A 175 -14.52 -1.17 2.53
N ARG A 176 -14.90 -2.31 3.10
CA ARG A 176 -13.98 -3.36 3.52
C ARG A 176 -14.63 -4.73 3.44
N ALA A 177 -13.81 -5.76 3.29
CA ALA A 177 -14.24 -7.14 3.04
C ALA A 177 -15.05 -7.78 4.18
N ASP A 178 -15.00 -7.21 5.38
CA ASP A 178 -15.79 -7.64 6.54
C ASP A 178 -17.21 -7.06 6.57
N GLY A 179 -17.62 -6.34 5.52
CA GLY A 179 -18.94 -5.73 5.40
C GLY A 179 -19.03 -4.33 5.99
N VAL A 180 -17.94 -3.75 6.49
CA VAL A 180 -17.91 -2.34 6.87
C VAL A 180 -18.02 -1.49 5.61
N HIS A 181 -19.08 -0.69 5.55
CA HIS A 181 -19.31 0.28 4.48
C HIS A 181 -19.92 1.56 5.08
N GLY A 182 -19.46 2.72 4.62
CA GLY A 182 -19.97 4.02 5.05
C GLY A 182 -19.00 5.16 4.80
N TRP A 183 -19.15 6.23 5.57
CA TRP A 183 -18.50 7.51 5.35
C TRP A 183 -17.53 7.88 6.48
N LEU A 184 -16.32 8.29 6.10
CA LEU A 184 -15.29 8.81 7.00
C LEU A 184 -14.88 10.21 6.60
N LEU A 185 -14.43 11.01 7.57
CA LEU A 185 -13.83 12.30 7.26
C LEU A 185 -12.43 12.11 6.70
N ALA A 186 -12.08 12.86 5.66
CA ALA A 186 -10.73 12.86 5.08
C ALA A 186 -9.62 13.26 6.08
N ALA A 187 -9.97 13.89 7.21
CA ALA A 187 -9.03 14.22 8.29
C ALA A 187 -8.84 13.09 9.31
N GLU A 188 -9.77 12.14 9.37
CA GLU A 188 -9.72 10.96 10.26
C GLU A 188 -8.89 9.82 9.65
N VAL A 189 -8.48 9.94 8.38
CA VAL A 189 -7.75 8.93 7.64
C VAL A 189 -6.54 9.50 6.91
N VAL A 190 -5.54 8.66 6.65
CA VAL A 190 -4.45 8.94 5.70
C VAL A 190 -4.72 8.13 4.43
N ARG A 191 -4.75 8.81 3.28
CA ARG A 191 -4.92 8.15 1.98
C ARG A 191 -3.59 7.66 1.43
N LEU A 192 -3.65 6.54 0.71
CA LEU A 192 -2.54 5.87 0.04
C LEU A 192 -2.78 5.78 -1.46
#